data_AF-A0A354EWN9-F1
#
_entry.id   AF-A0A354EWN9-F1
#
_cell.length_a   1.000
_cell.length_b   1.000
_cell.length_c   1.000
_cell.angle_alpha   90.00
_cell.angle_beta   90.00
_cell.angle_gamma   90.00
#
_symmetry.space_group_name_H-M   'P 1'
#
loop_
_entity.id
_entity.type
_entity.pdbx_description
1 polymer ?
#
loop_
_entity_poly.entity_id
_entity_poly.type
_entity_poly.pdbx_seq_one_letter_code
_entity_poly.pdbx_strand_id
1 'polypeptide(L)'
;MADTESRFARMSRRAAITGAALATMALAACGGAKSAAEGDMSLGAPDGAKVTVVEYASVTCPHCALWQKNTWPAFKAKYVDTNKVRYIFREL
;
A
#
# COMPACT_ATOMS: atom_id res chain seq x y z
N MET A 1 -31.18 45.71 -13.09
CA MET A 1 -29.70 45.64 -13.01
C MET A 1 -29.16 44.68 -11.94
N ALA A 2 -29.93 44.27 -10.91
CA ALA A 2 -29.43 43.41 -9.82
C ALA A 2 -29.33 41.89 -10.13
N ASP A 3 -30.02 41.41 -11.18
CA ASP A 3 -30.05 39.97 -11.52
C ASP A 3 -28.77 39.44 -12.17
N THR A 4 -27.97 40.29 -12.82
CA THR A 4 -26.76 39.89 -13.55
C THR A 4 -25.60 39.56 -12.60
N GLU A 5 -25.46 40.31 -11.49
CA GLU A 5 -24.40 40.09 -10.49
C GLU A 5 -24.60 38.77 -9.71
N SER A 6 -25.87 38.43 -9.42
CA SER A 6 -26.24 37.17 -8.74
C SER A 6 -25.91 35.93 -9.57
N ARG A 7 -26.04 36.02 -10.91
CA ARG A 7 -25.70 34.92 -11.83
C ARG A 7 -24.20 34.72 -11.95
N PHE A 8 -23.41 35.80 -11.92
CA PHE A 8 -21.95 35.73 -11.95
C PHE A 8 -21.38 35.11 -10.66
N ALA A 9 -21.95 35.49 -9.51
CA ALA A 9 -21.60 34.92 -8.20
C ALA A 9 -21.95 33.42 -8.08
N ARG A 10 -23.05 32.96 -8.69
CA ARG A 10 -23.42 31.53 -8.76
C ARG A 10 -22.56 30.73 -9.75
N MET A 11 -22.12 31.35 -10.85
CA MET A 11 -21.19 30.77 -11.83
C MET A 11 -19.80 30.52 -11.21
N SER A 12 -19.30 31.50 -10.45
CA SER A 12 -18.02 31.43 -9.73
C SER A 12 -17.98 30.32 -8.67
N ARG A 13 -19.07 30.14 -7.91
CA ARG A 13 -19.16 29.08 -6.90
C ARG A 13 -19.17 27.67 -7.51
N ARG A 14 -19.82 27.48 -8.66
CA ARG A 14 -19.82 26.19 -9.37
C ARG A 14 -18.44 25.84 -9.93
N ALA A 15 -17.74 26.83 -10.50
CA ALA A 15 -16.37 26.66 -11.00
C ALA A 15 -15.38 26.31 -9.87
N ALA A 16 -15.55 26.88 -8.68
CA ALA A 16 -14.74 26.55 -7.51
C ALA A 16 -14.98 25.11 -6.99
N ILE A 17 -16.24 24.63 -7.03
CA ILE A 17 -16.60 23.27 -6.60
C ILE A 17 -16.07 22.21 -7.59
N THR A 18 -16.14 22.46 -8.89
CA THR A 18 -15.57 21.55 -9.90
C THR A 18 -14.04 21.54 -9.90
N GLY A 19 -13.40 22.70 -9.66
CA GLY A 19 -11.94 22.79 -9.52
C GLY A 19 -11.40 22.02 -8.31
N ALA A 20 -12.09 22.11 -7.16
CA ALA A 20 -11.70 21.39 -5.96
C ALA A 20 -11.91 19.86 -6.09
N ALA A 21 -12.96 19.41 -6.78
CA ALA A 21 -13.23 17.98 -7.00
C ALA A 21 -12.14 17.31 -7.85
N LEU A 22 -11.62 17.99 -8.88
CA LEU A 22 -10.54 17.47 -9.74
C LEU A 22 -9.20 17.35 -8.99
N ALA A 23 -8.91 18.30 -8.09
CA ALA A 23 -7.68 18.27 -7.29
C ALA A 23 -7.63 17.08 -6.31
N THR A 24 -8.78 16.64 -5.77
CA THR A 24 -8.82 15.50 -4.84
C THR A 24 -8.65 14.14 -5.52
N MET A 25 -9.07 13.98 -6.78
CA MET A 25 -8.86 12.74 -7.55
C MET A 25 -7.41 12.51 -7.96
N ALA A 26 -6.65 13.59 -8.21
CA ALA A 26 -5.23 13.48 -8.55
C ALA A 26 -4.37 12.89 -7.41
N LEU A 27 -4.75 13.13 -6.14
CA LEU A 27 -4.01 12.59 -4.99
C LEU A 27 -4.23 11.08 -4.79
N ALA A 28 -5.32 10.50 -5.28
CA ALA A 28 -5.59 9.06 -5.11
C ALA A 28 -4.76 8.17 -6.06
N ALA A 29 -4.26 8.73 -7.17
CA ALA A 29 -3.56 7.96 -8.21
C ALA A 29 -2.09 7.63 -7.87
N CYS A 30 -1.48 8.33 -6.92
CA CYS A 30 -0.06 8.13 -6.60
C CYS A 30 0.20 6.96 -5.61
N GLY A 31 -0.86 6.33 -5.09
CA GLY A 31 -0.79 5.28 -4.06
C GLY A 31 -1.02 3.85 -4.58
N GLY A 32 -0.68 3.57 -5.84
CA GLY A 32 -0.96 2.29 -6.49
C GLY A 32 -0.47 1.09 -5.66
N ALA A 33 -1.39 0.18 -5.35
CA ALA A 33 -1.07 -1.08 -4.69
C ALA A 33 -0.04 -1.85 -5.55
N LYS A 34 1.11 -2.19 -4.96
CA LYS A 34 2.13 -2.99 -5.63
C LYS A 34 1.61 -4.44 -5.70
N SER A 35 1.30 -4.92 -6.90
CA SER A 35 0.88 -6.32 -7.10
C SER A 35 1.96 -7.30 -6.64
N ALA A 36 1.54 -8.46 -6.15
CA ALA A 36 2.45 -9.57 -5.84
C ALA A 36 3.20 -9.99 -7.11
N ALA A 37 4.47 -10.35 -6.98
CA ALA A 37 5.24 -10.93 -8.08
C ALA A 37 4.82 -12.38 -8.30
N GLU A 38 5.04 -12.87 -9.52
CA GLU A 38 4.79 -14.28 -9.84
C GLU A 38 5.67 -15.18 -8.96
N GLY A 39 5.08 -16.20 -8.35
CA GLY A 39 5.79 -17.09 -7.43
C GLY A 39 5.99 -16.56 -6.01
N ASP A 40 5.36 -15.44 -5.63
CA ASP A 40 5.40 -14.94 -4.25
C ASP A 40 4.59 -15.82 -3.28
N MET A 41 5.23 -16.25 -2.20
CA MET A 41 4.60 -17.02 -1.13
C MET A 41 4.43 -16.14 0.10
N SER A 42 3.18 -15.95 0.56
CA SER A 42 2.86 -15.00 1.63
C SER A 42 2.32 -15.66 2.90
N LEU A 43 2.61 -15.03 4.04
CA LEU A 43 2.13 -15.39 5.37
C LEU A 43 1.76 -14.14 6.19
N GLY A 44 0.89 -14.31 7.18
CA GLY A 44 0.48 -13.24 8.09
C GLY A 44 -0.64 -12.36 7.50
N ALA A 45 -0.48 -11.04 7.62
CA ALA A 45 -1.53 -10.08 7.27
C ALA A 45 -2.01 -10.22 5.80
N PRO A 46 -3.28 -9.89 5.52
CA PRO A 46 -3.85 -9.99 4.17
C PRO A 46 -3.24 -8.97 3.21
N ASP A 47 -3.54 -9.10 1.92
CA ASP A 47 -3.18 -8.11 0.92
C ASP A 47 -3.70 -6.71 1.31
N GLY A 48 -2.91 -5.68 0.99
CA GLY A 48 -3.17 -4.31 1.44
C GLY A 48 -2.74 -4.03 2.88
N ALA A 49 -2.00 -4.93 3.53
CA ALA A 49 -1.39 -4.67 4.83
C ALA A 49 -0.56 -3.38 4.83
N LYS A 50 -0.63 -2.63 5.94
CA LYS A 50 0.12 -1.37 6.10
C LYS A 50 1.63 -1.56 5.97
N VAL A 51 2.12 -2.74 6.34
CA VAL A 51 3.54 -3.11 6.26
C VAL A 51 3.65 -4.47 5.61
N THR A 52 4.44 -4.51 4.53
CA THR A 52 4.83 -5.74 3.84
C THR A 52 6.33 -5.91 3.93
N VAL A 53 6.77 -7.09 4.35
CA VAL A 53 8.19 -7.48 4.41
C VAL A 53 8.41 -8.54 3.35
N VAL A 54 9.33 -8.27 2.42
CA VAL A 54 9.70 -9.22 1.36
C VAL A 54 11.10 -9.75 1.66
N GLU A 55 11.21 -11.05 1.94
CA GLU A 55 12.49 -11.76 1.98
C GLU A 55 12.78 -12.27 0.58
N TYR A 56 13.87 -11.80 0.00
CA TYR A 56 14.46 -12.38 -1.19
C TYR A 56 15.46 -13.44 -0.75
N ALA A 57 15.12 -14.70 -0.98
CA ALA A 57 15.87 -15.84 -0.46
C ALA A 57 15.90 -16.99 -1.45
N SER A 58 16.79 -17.94 -1.21
CA SER A 58 16.79 -19.23 -1.91
C SER A 58 16.87 -20.37 -0.92
N VAL A 59 16.18 -21.46 -1.22
CA VAL A 59 16.25 -22.71 -0.43
C VAL A 59 17.65 -23.32 -0.39
N THR A 60 18.55 -22.87 -1.28
CA THR A 60 19.95 -23.29 -1.31
C THR A 60 20.91 -22.32 -0.60
N CYS A 61 20.42 -21.16 -0.15
CA CYS A 61 21.27 -20.13 0.46
C CYS A 61 21.59 -20.45 1.94
N PRO A 62 22.86 -20.59 2.33
CA PRO A 62 23.23 -20.89 3.72
C PRO A 62 22.92 -19.75 4.69
N HIS A 63 22.97 -18.49 4.23
CA HIS A 63 22.60 -17.33 5.06
C HIS A 63 21.10 -17.27 5.34
N CYS A 64 20.27 -17.61 4.35
CA CYS A 64 18.82 -17.73 4.54
C CYS A 64 18.50 -18.86 5.52
N ALA A 65 19.21 -19.99 5.44
CA ALA A 65 19.05 -21.08 6.41
C ALA A 65 19.38 -20.65 7.85
N LEU A 66 20.43 -19.83 8.05
CA LEU A 66 20.75 -19.27 9.36
C LEU A 66 19.67 -18.30 9.87
N TRP A 67 19.13 -17.45 8.99
CA TRP A 67 18.04 -16.55 9.34
C TRP A 67 16.78 -17.32 9.76
N GLN A 68 16.40 -18.34 9.01
CA GLN A 68 15.26 -19.22 9.30
C GLN A 68 15.40 -19.94 10.65
N LYS A 69 16.62 -20.32 11.03
CA LYS A 69 16.88 -20.99 12.32
C LYS A 69 16.91 -20.02 13.50
N ASN A 70 17.57 -18.87 13.34
CA ASN A 70 17.95 -18.03 14.47
C ASN A 70 17.05 -16.81 14.66
N THR A 71 16.51 -16.25 13.58
CA THR A 71 15.78 -14.97 13.60
C THR A 71 14.29 -15.16 13.34
N TRP A 72 13.96 -16.01 12.37
CA TRP A 72 12.58 -16.22 11.93
C TRP A 72 11.61 -16.59 13.06
N PRO A 73 11.93 -17.47 14.03
CA PRO A 73 10.96 -17.84 15.07
C PRO A 73 10.47 -16.64 15.89
N ALA A 74 11.39 -15.77 16.31
CA ALA A 74 11.06 -14.57 17.08
C ALA A 74 10.36 -13.52 16.22
N PHE A 75 10.79 -13.34 14.97
CA PHE A 75 10.15 -12.41 14.03
C PHE A 75 8.72 -12.83 13.70
N LYS A 76 8.53 -14.12 13.36
CA LYS A 76 7.23 -14.71 13.01
C LYS A 76 6.25 -14.54 14.17
N ALA A 77 6.62 -14.94 15.38
CA ALA A 77 5.76 -14.81 16.55
C ALA A 77 5.38 -13.35 16.84
N LYS A 78 6.32 -12.41 16.71
CA LYS A 78 6.09 -11.00 17.05
C LYS A 78 5.27 -10.24 16.00
N TYR A 79 5.38 -10.60 14.72
CA TYR A 79 4.87 -9.78 13.61
C TYR A 79 3.97 -10.52 12.62
N VAL A 80 4.31 -11.76 12.26
CA VAL A 80 3.57 -12.52 11.23
C VAL A 80 2.34 -13.17 11.85
N ASP A 81 2.51 -13.89 12.96
CA ASP A 81 1.44 -14.60 13.65
C ASP A 81 0.42 -13.65 14.28
N THR A 82 0.82 -12.41 14.55
CA THR A 82 -0.06 -11.35 15.06
C THR A 82 -0.68 -10.48 13.95
N ASN A 83 -0.49 -10.85 12.67
CA ASN A 83 -0.97 -10.10 11.50
C ASN A 83 -0.56 -8.62 11.47
N LYS A 84 0.58 -8.27 12.09
CA LYS A 84 1.14 -6.92 12.03
C LYS A 84 1.83 -6.64 10.71
N VAL A 85 2.37 -7.67 10.07
CA VAL A 85 3.01 -7.58 8.75
C VAL A 85 2.49 -8.67 7.84
N ARG A 86 2.49 -8.37 6.53
CA ARG A 86 2.41 -9.37 5.48
C ARG A 86 3.84 -9.77 5.12
N TYR A 87 4.21 -11.00 5.40
CA TYR A 87 5.50 -11.53 5.04
C TYR A 87 5.42 -12.21 3.68
N ILE A 88 6.37 -11.93 2.79
CA ILE A 88 6.47 -12.55 1.47
C ILE A 88 7.85 -13.18 1.35
N PHE A 89 7.90 -14.48 1.10
CA PHE A 89 9.07 -15.17 0.60
C PHE A 89 9.07 -15.08 -0.93
N ARG A 90 10.18 -14.60 -1.49
CA ARG A 90 10.40 -14.52 -2.92
C ARG A 90 11.69 -15.26 -3.27
N GLU A 91 11.53 -16.31 -4.08
CA GLU A 91 12.69 -17.07 -4.57
C GLU A 91 13.58 -16.17 -5.44
N LEU A 92 14.90 -16.35 -5.27
CA LEU A 92 15.97 -15.73 -6.04
C LEU A 92 16.68 -16.74 -6.95
#